data_AF-A0A2T9YZ91-F1
#
_entry.id   AF-A0A2T9YZ91-F1
#
_cell.length_a   1.000
_cell.length_b   1.000
_cell.length_c   1.000
_cell.angle_alpha   90.00
_cell.angle_beta   90.00
_cell.angle_gamma   90.00
#
_symmetry.space_group_name_H-M   'P 1'
#
loop_
_entity.id
_entity.type
_entity.pdbx_description
1 polymer ?
#
loop_
_entity_poly.entity_id
_entity_poly.type
_entity_poly.pdbx_seq_one_letter_code
_entity_poly.pdbx_strand_id
1 'polypeptide(L)'
;MIGVVIHYLPYGLVPAFGLVVLKVRQLSLLYFFGGVFINEGLNFALKHVIKQERPRGKSKGYGMPSAHAQFSSFLFSYSRFWFNTRIYHGYHSFAQVFVGILFGLLIANLLKSLWLVALTYGLQKKILDLSIAKFFGVHDLPIPI
;
A
#
# COMPACT_ATOMS: atom_id res chain seq x y z
N MET A 1 -25.69 5.04 -4.47
CA MET A 1 -25.43 3.61 -4.78
C MET A 1 -23.94 3.23 -4.62
N ILE A 2 -22.98 3.98 -5.18
CA ILE A 2 -21.53 3.65 -5.10
C ILE A 2 -20.94 3.72 -3.69
N GLY A 3 -21.27 4.74 -2.90
CA GLY A 3 -20.79 4.86 -1.52
C GLY A 3 -21.21 3.67 -0.64
N VAL A 4 -22.36 3.06 -0.95
CA VAL A 4 -22.86 1.85 -0.31
C VAL A 4 -22.00 0.64 -0.69
N VAL A 5 -21.65 0.49 -1.98
CA VAL A 5 -20.75 -0.59 -2.45
C VAL A 5 -19.36 -0.47 -1.81
N ILE A 6 -18.77 0.72 -1.78
CA ILE A 6 -17.45 0.96 -1.17
C ILE A 6 -17.50 0.71 0.33
N HIS A 7 -18.59 1.10 1.00
CA HIS A 7 -18.78 0.85 2.42
C HIS A 7 -18.84 -0.65 2.73
N TYR A 8 -19.49 -1.45 1.88
CA TYR A 8 -19.61 -2.90 2.08
C TYR A 8 -18.40 -3.70 1.58
N LEU A 9 -17.53 -3.10 0.77
CA LEU A 9 -16.38 -3.78 0.19
C LEU A 9 -15.46 -4.43 1.25
N PRO A 10 -15.10 -3.79 2.38
CA PRO A 10 -14.32 -4.42 3.44
C PRO A 10 -14.99 -5.67 4.02
N TYR A 11 -16.31 -5.65 4.16
CA TYR A 11 -17.08 -6.78 4.70
C TYR A 11 -17.09 -8.00 3.78
N GLY A 12 -16.86 -7.82 2.47
CA GLY A 12 -16.63 -8.92 1.53
C GLY A 12 -15.16 -9.36 1.46
N LEU A 13 -14.23 -8.42 1.53
CA LEU A 13 -12.79 -8.70 1.41
C LEU A 13 -12.24 -9.47 2.62
N VAL A 14 -12.64 -9.11 3.84
CA VAL A 14 -12.17 -9.77 5.06
C VAL A 14 -12.49 -11.27 5.09
N PRO A 15 -13.75 -11.73 4.88
CA PRO A 15 -14.04 -13.16 4.81
C PRO A 15 -13.41 -13.83 3.60
N ALA A 16 -13.30 -13.15 2.45
CA ALA A 16 -12.59 -13.70 1.29
C ALA A 16 -11.11 -13.98 1.61
N PHE A 17 -10.43 -13.07 2.31
CA PHE A 17 -9.07 -13.29 2.78
C PHE A 17 -8.99 -14.43 3.81
N GLY A 18 -9.95 -14.49 4.73
CA GLY A 18 -10.06 -15.62 5.67
C GLY A 18 -10.20 -16.96 4.96
N LEU A 19 -11.04 -17.04 3.93
CA LEU A 19 -11.19 -18.23 3.10
C LEU A 19 -9.91 -18.60 2.35
N VAL A 20 -9.19 -17.61 1.80
CA VAL A 20 -7.88 -17.86 1.16
C VAL A 20 -6.89 -18.46 2.16
N VAL A 21 -6.81 -17.92 3.37
CA VAL A 21 -5.96 -18.49 4.43
C VAL A 21 -6.37 -19.92 4.77
N LEU A 22 -7.68 -20.18 4.95
CA LEU A 22 -8.19 -21.50 5.30
C LEU A 22 -8.04 -22.54 4.17
N LYS A 23 -8.09 -22.10 2.91
CA LYS A 23 -7.93 -22.97 1.73
C LYS A 23 -6.46 -23.24 1.41
N VAL A 24 -5.64 -22.18 1.39
CA VAL A 24 -4.24 -22.28 0.98
C VAL A 24 -3.34 -22.76 2.12
N ARG A 25 -3.72 -22.47 3.38
CA ARG A 25 -3.05 -22.93 4.62
C ARG A 25 -1.53 -22.72 4.63
N GLN A 26 -1.06 -21.68 3.94
CA GLN A 26 0.36 -21.35 3.88
C GLN A 26 0.75 -20.47 5.08
N LEU A 27 1.82 -20.86 5.77
CA LEU A 27 2.35 -20.10 6.91
C LEU A 27 2.73 -18.67 6.52
N SER A 28 3.18 -18.45 5.27
CA SER A 28 3.47 -17.12 4.75
C SER A 28 2.24 -16.21 4.74
N LEU A 29 1.05 -16.74 4.44
CA LEU A 29 -0.19 -15.96 4.46
C LEU A 29 -0.61 -15.60 5.89
N LEU A 30 -0.46 -16.53 6.83
CA LEU A 30 -0.70 -16.25 8.24
C LEU A 30 0.24 -15.17 8.78
N TYR A 31 1.52 -15.25 8.42
CA TYR A 31 2.51 -14.24 8.77
C TYR A 31 2.16 -12.86 8.18
N PHE A 32 1.70 -12.80 6.93
CA PHE A 32 1.25 -11.56 6.30
C PHE A 32 0.06 -10.94 7.03
N PHE A 33 -1.06 -11.66 7.12
CA PHE A 33 -2.30 -11.11 7.68
C PHE A 33 -2.19 -10.85 9.18
N GLY A 34 -1.57 -11.76 9.93
CA GLY A 34 -1.26 -11.55 11.35
C GLY A 34 -0.37 -10.33 11.54
N GLY A 35 0.65 -10.17 10.70
CA GLY A 35 1.52 -9.00 10.70
C GLY A 35 0.78 -7.70 10.40
N VAL A 36 -0.20 -7.68 9.49
CA VAL A 36 -1.05 -6.50 9.22
C VAL A 36 -1.83 -6.09 10.47
N PHE A 37 -2.47 -7.03 11.16
CA PHE A 37 -3.22 -6.73 12.39
C PHE A 37 -2.33 -6.22 13.52
N ILE A 38 -1.17 -6.88 13.73
CA ILE A 38 -0.19 -6.44 14.74
C ILE A 38 0.35 -5.06 14.38
N ASN A 39 0.67 -4.81 13.12
CA ASN A 39 1.20 -3.53 12.66
C ASN A 39 0.19 -2.39 12.87
N GLU A 40 -1.08 -2.61 12.52
CA GLU A 40 -2.14 -1.61 12.76
C GLU A 40 -2.39 -1.40 14.25
N GLY A 41 -2.45 -2.48 15.05
CA GLY A 41 -2.62 -2.40 16.50
C GLY A 41 -1.48 -1.65 17.18
N LEU A 42 -0.23 -1.89 16.78
CA LEU A 42 0.93 -1.15 17.26
C LEU A 42 0.89 0.31 16.81
N ASN A 43 0.48 0.60 15.56
CA ASN A 43 0.34 1.97 15.08
C ASN A 43 -0.68 2.74 15.93
N PHE A 44 -1.83 2.12 16.20
CA PHE A 44 -2.87 2.66 17.07
C PHE A 44 -2.35 2.91 18.48
N ALA A 45 -1.73 1.92 19.11
CA ALA A 45 -1.19 2.04 20.46
C ALA A 45 -0.15 3.17 20.55
N LEU A 46 0.82 3.19 19.63
CA LEU A 46 1.87 4.21 19.61
C LEU A 46 1.32 5.61 19.37
N LYS A 47 0.29 5.78 18.54
CA LYS A 47 -0.40 7.06 18.37
C LYS A 47 -0.98 7.58 19.68
N HIS A 48 -1.54 6.69 20.50
CA HIS A 48 -2.12 7.05 21.80
C HIS A 48 -1.08 7.21 22.90
N VAL A 49 0.14 6.70 22.72
CA VAL A 49 1.26 6.90 23.65
C VAL A 49 2.01 8.20 23.34
N ILE A 50 2.41 8.41 22.09
CA ILE A 50 3.27 9.54 21.68
C ILE A 50 2.48 10.85 21.61
N LYS A 51 1.23 10.78 21.14
CA LYS A 51 0.30 11.92 21.04
C LYS A 51 0.85 13.17 20.35
N GLN A 52 1.79 13.02 19.42
CA GLN A 52 2.37 14.14 18.71
C GLN A 52 1.33 14.82 17.81
N GLU A 53 1.28 16.15 17.84
CA GLU A 53 0.45 16.96 16.95
C GLU A 53 0.91 16.88 15.48
N ARG A 54 -0.04 16.88 14.55
CA ARG A 54 0.28 16.87 13.11
C ARG A 54 0.82 18.22 12.65
N PRO A 55 1.77 18.26 11.70
CA PRO A 55 2.20 19.51 11.09
C PRO A 55 1.03 20.27 10.45
N ARG A 56 0.85 21.55 10.82
CA ARG A 56 -0.08 22.58 10.28
C ARG A 56 -1.40 22.07 9.68
N GLY A 57 -2.48 22.10 10.47
CA GLY A 57 -3.87 22.12 9.98
C GLY A 57 -4.37 20.87 9.25
N LYS A 58 -3.55 19.81 9.11
CA LYS A 58 -3.96 18.56 8.45
C LYS A 58 -4.55 17.57 9.45
N SER A 59 -5.83 17.21 9.20
CA SER A 59 -6.66 16.15 9.80
C SER A 59 -6.64 15.95 11.32
N LYS A 60 -7.82 15.78 11.91
CA LYS A 60 -7.98 15.49 13.35
C LYS A 60 -7.20 14.23 13.75
N GLY A 61 -6.42 14.28 14.85
CA GLY A 61 -5.72 13.13 15.45
C GLY A 61 -4.18 13.22 15.48
N TYR A 62 -3.55 12.18 16.04
CA TYR A 62 -2.10 12.14 16.30
C TYR A 62 -1.26 11.82 15.05
N GLY A 63 -0.17 12.56 14.88
CA GLY A 63 0.71 12.54 13.72
C GLY A 63 1.71 11.40 13.68
N MET A 64 2.25 11.00 14.83
CA MET A 64 3.23 9.91 14.91
C MET A 64 2.66 8.64 15.54
N PRO A 65 3.11 7.45 15.09
CA PRO A 65 3.92 7.20 13.89
C PRO A 65 3.11 7.29 12.58
N SER A 66 3.81 7.46 11.45
CA SER A 66 3.20 7.45 10.12
C SER A 66 2.74 6.04 9.75
N ALA A 67 1.42 5.83 9.65
CA ALA A 67 0.84 4.54 9.28
C ALA A 67 1.34 4.06 7.93
N HIS A 68 1.44 4.95 6.94
CA HIS A 68 1.96 4.62 5.60
C HIS A 68 3.41 4.16 5.65
N ALA A 69 4.27 4.86 6.40
CA ALA A 69 5.67 4.47 6.53
C ALA A 69 5.79 3.12 7.25
N GLN A 70 5.09 2.95 8.37
CA GLN A 70 5.12 1.73 9.17
C GLN A 70 4.64 0.51 8.36
N PHE A 71 3.51 0.64 7.66
CA PHE A 71 2.99 -0.40 6.78
C PHE A 71 3.94 -0.71 5.61
N SER A 72 4.53 0.32 4.98
CA SER A 72 5.48 0.12 3.88
C SER A 72 6.74 -0.63 4.33
N SER A 73 7.27 -0.31 5.52
CA SER A 73 8.40 -1.02 6.12
C SER A 73 8.06 -2.48 6.47
N PHE A 74 6.84 -2.72 6.97
CA PHE A 74 6.34 -4.07 7.20
C PHE A 74 6.26 -4.87 5.88
N LEU A 75 5.65 -4.30 4.84
CA LEU A 75 5.55 -4.93 3.52
C LEU A 75 6.92 -5.28 2.95
N PHE A 76 7.89 -4.35 3.02
CA PHE A 76 9.24 -4.60 2.54
C PHE A 76 9.90 -5.78 3.28
N SER A 77 9.76 -5.82 4.60
CA SER A 77 10.30 -6.91 5.44
C SER A 77 9.63 -8.24 5.13
N TYR A 78 8.30 -8.24 4.91
CA TYR A 78 7.54 -9.41 4.49
C TYR A 78 7.98 -9.91 3.11
N SER A 79 8.11 -9.02 2.13
CA SER A 79 8.56 -9.39 0.77
C SER A 79 9.94 -10.03 0.80
N ARG A 80 10.88 -9.49 1.60
CA ARG A 80 12.20 -10.11 1.81
C ARG A 80 12.08 -11.53 2.36
N PHE A 81 11.28 -11.72 3.41
CA PHE A 81 11.02 -13.06 3.97
C PHE A 81 10.44 -13.99 2.91
N TRP A 82 9.46 -13.52 2.14
CA TRP A 82 8.81 -14.30 1.09
C TRP A 82 9.81 -14.74 0.02
N PHE A 83 10.66 -13.85 -0.49
CA PHE A 83 11.70 -14.23 -1.45
C PHE A 83 12.69 -15.26 -0.88
N ASN A 84 13.13 -15.08 0.37
CA ASN A 84 14.03 -16.03 1.02
C ASN A 84 13.42 -17.43 1.10
N THR A 85 12.12 -17.55 1.41
CA THR A 85 11.46 -18.87 1.43
C THR A 85 11.45 -19.52 0.04
N ARG A 86 11.26 -18.75 -1.04
CA ARG A 86 11.29 -19.30 -2.41
C ARG A 86 12.67 -19.76 -2.84
N ILE A 87 13.71 -19.04 -2.43
CA ILE A 87 15.10 -19.44 -2.67
C ILE A 87 15.43 -20.70 -1.86
N TYR A 88 15.07 -20.73 -0.57
CA TYR A 88 15.34 -21.86 0.31
C TYR A 88 14.68 -23.16 -0.18
N HIS A 89 13.44 -23.09 -0.68
CA HIS A 89 12.74 -24.24 -1.23
C HIS A 89 13.11 -24.57 -2.70
N GLY A 90 14.07 -23.84 -3.29
CA GLY A 90 14.55 -24.10 -4.65
C GLY A 90 13.59 -23.69 -5.77
N TYR A 91 12.52 -22.94 -5.47
CA TYR A 91 11.60 -22.43 -6.49
C TYR A 91 12.26 -21.36 -7.38
N HIS A 92 13.20 -20.59 -6.81
CA HIS A 92 13.92 -19.54 -7.53
C HIS A 92 15.39 -19.50 -7.12
N SER A 93 16.25 -19.10 -8.06
CA SER A 93 17.64 -18.75 -7.73
C SER A 93 17.75 -17.30 -7.23
N PHE A 94 18.82 -17.01 -6.50
CA PHE A 94 19.13 -15.63 -6.08
C PHE A 94 19.22 -14.67 -7.27
N ALA A 95 19.85 -15.12 -8.37
CA ALA A 95 19.97 -14.34 -9.59
C ALA A 95 18.60 -14.00 -10.22
N GLN A 96 17.68 -14.97 -10.26
CA GLN A 96 16.31 -14.74 -10.77
C GLN A 96 15.58 -13.69 -9.93
N VAL A 97 15.63 -13.79 -8.61
CA VAL A 97 15.00 -12.82 -7.71
C VAL A 97 15.64 -11.44 -7.87
N PHE A 98 16.97 -11.37 -7.91
CA PHE A 98 17.71 -10.12 -8.04
C PHE A 98 17.39 -9.40 -9.36
N VAL A 99 17.42 -10.11 -10.48
CA VAL A 99 17.05 -9.57 -11.79
C VAL A 99 15.61 -9.08 -11.79
N GLY A 100 14.67 -9.85 -11.20
CA GLY A 100 13.29 -9.41 -11.03
C GLY A 100 13.14 -8.10 -10.26
N ILE A 101 13.89 -7.93 -9.17
CA ILE A 101 13.91 -6.67 -8.40
C ILE A 101 14.45 -5.52 -9.25
N LEU A 102 15.53 -5.71 -10.00
CA LEU A 102 16.09 -4.67 -10.87
C LEU A 102 15.10 -4.21 -11.95
N PHE A 103 14.44 -5.15 -12.64
CA PHE A 103 13.41 -4.81 -13.62
C PHE A 103 12.23 -4.09 -12.96
N GLY A 104 11.80 -4.53 -11.77
CA GLY A 104 10.74 -3.86 -11.01
C GLY A 104 11.11 -2.41 -10.68
N LEU A 105 12.33 -2.16 -10.20
CA LEU A 105 12.83 -0.82 -9.91
C LEU A 105 12.95 0.05 -11.17
N LEU A 106 13.41 -0.53 -12.29
CA LEU A 106 13.51 0.16 -13.56
C LEU A 106 12.13 0.63 -14.04
N ILE A 107 11.14 -0.26 -14.04
CA ILE A 107 9.76 0.06 -14.43
C ILE A 107 9.16 1.12 -13.49
N ALA A 108 9.37 0.99 -12.18
CA ALA A 108 8.87 1.98 -11.22
C ALA A 108 9.42 3.38 -11.49
N ASN A 109 10.73 3.50 -11.77
CA ASN A 109 11.34 4.79 -12.11
C ASN A 109 10.88 5.31 -13.48
N LEU A 110 10.70 4.43 -14.46
CA LEU A 110 10.17 4.81 -15.78
C LEU A 110 8.75 5.39 -15.66
N LEU A 111 7.85 4.69 -14.94
CA LEU A 111 6.48 5.16 -14.71
C LEU A 111 6.45 6.47 -13.94
N LYS A 112 7.33 6.65 -12.94
CA LYS A 112 7.49 7.92 -12.25
C LYS A 112 7.92 9.04 -13.20
N SER A 113 8.90 8.80 -14.07
CA SER A 113 9.34 9.79 -15.06
C SER A 113 8.23 10.13 -16.05
N LEU A 114 7.50 9.14 -16.56
CA LEU A 114 6.35 9.35 -17.44
C LEU A 114 5.25 10.17 -16.75
N TRP A 115 4.98 9.90 -15.47
CA TRP A 115 4.05 10.69 -14.68
C TRP A 115 4.53 12.15 -14.58
N LEU A 116 5.80 12.38 -14.25
CA LEU A 116 6.37 13.72 -14.17
C LEU A 116 6.27 14.49 -15.50
N VAL A 117 6.52 13.81 -16.63
CA VAL A 117 6.33 14.39 -17.97
C VAL A 117 4.85 14.68 -18.25
N ALA A 118 3.92 13.80 -17.85
CA ALA A 118 2.49 14.07 -18.00
C ALA A 118 2.07 15.35 -17.23
N LEU A 119 2.70 15.63 -16.08
CA LEU A 119 2.47 16.86 -15.33
C LEU A 119 2.93 18.11 -16.12
N THR A 120 4.07 18.05 -16.83
CA THR A 120 4.57 19.22 -17.61
C THR A 120 3.66 19.59 -18.77
N TYR A 121 2.95 18.60 -19.35
CA TYR A 121 1.96 18.82 -20.41
C TYR A 121 0.55 19.12 -19.88
N GLY A 122 0.36 19.23 -18.56
CA GLY A 122 -0.94 19.49 -17.95
C GLY A 122 -1.97 18.37 -18.15
N LEU A 123 -1.52 17.14 -18.45
CA LEU A 123 -2.42 15.98 -18.62
C LEU A 123 -3.22 15.70 -17.36
N GLN A 124 -2.69 16.04 -16.19
CA GLN A 124 -3.36 15.86 -14.90
C GLN A 124 -4.77 16.49 -14.88
N LYS A 125 -4.91 17.73 -15.33
CA LYS A 125 -6.22 18.40 -15.38
C LYS A 125 -7.18 17.67 -16.32
N LYS A 126 -6.70 17.28 -17.50
CA LYS A 126 -7.47 16.52 -18.49
C LYS A 126 -7.93 15.16 -17.93
N ILE A 127 -7.06 14.46 -17.18
CA ILE A 127 -7.38 13.19 -16.55
C ILE A 127 -8.42 13.38 -15.44
N LEU A 128 -8.27 14.39 -14.59
CA LEU A 128 -9.24 14.72 -13.54
C LEU A 128 -10.59 15.16 -14.11
N ASP A 129 -10.61 15.69 -15.34
CA ASP A 129 -11.84 16.10 -16.01
C ASP A 129 -12.67 14.95 -16.60
N LEU A 130 -12.08 13.76 -16.75
CA LEU A 130 -12.77 12.58 -17.26
C LEU A 130 -13.96 12.20 -16.37
N SER A 131 -15.07 11.79 -16.99
CA SER A 131 -16.29 11.37 -16.28
C SER A 131 -16.01 10.25 -15.27
N ILE A 132 -15.08 9.34 -15.59
CA ILE A 132 -14.67 8.26 -14.70
C ILE A 132 -13.89 8.79 -13.49
N ALA A 133 -12.97 9.75 -13.70
CA ALA A 133 -12.20 10.33 -12.59
C ALA A 133 -13.12 11.09 -11.63
N LYS A 134 -14.07 11.87 -12.15
CA LYS A 134 -15.11 12.56 -11.37
C LYS A 134 -16.02 11.57 -10.64
N PHE A 135 -16.41 10.49 -11.31
CA PHE A 135 -17.22 9.42 -10.74
C PHE A 135 -16.56 8.76 -9.52
N PHE A 136 -15.24 8.54 -9.56
CA PHE A 136 -14.46 8.00 -8.44
C PHE A 136 -13.97 9.06 -7.44
N GLY A 137 -14.28 10.35 -7.64
CA GLY A 137 -13.83 11.43 -6.77
C GLY A 137 -12.30 11.58 -6.72
N VAL A 138 -11.63 11.23 -7.83
CA VAL A 138 -10.18 11.39 -7.95
C VAL A 138 -9.88 12.88 -7.90
N HIS A 139 -8.97 13.26 -7.01
CA HIS A 139 -8.56 14.64 -6.82
C HIS A 139 -7.03 14.69 -6.71
N ASP A 140 -6.48 15.86 -7.01
CA ASP A 140 -5.06 16.08 -6.80
C ASP A 140 -4.75 16.33 -5.31
N LEU A 141 -3.52 16.03 -4.90
CA LEU A 141 -3.01 16.56 -3.66
C LEU A 141 -2.95 18.09 -3.79
N PRO A 142 -3.29 18.85 -2.74
CA PRO A 142 -3.09 20.29 -2.78
C PRO A 142 -1.59 20.56 -2.99
N ILE A 143 -1.23 21.02 -4.19
CA ILE A 143 0.11 21.49 -4.50
C ILE A 143 0.33 22.69 -3.57
N PRO A 144 1.38 22.71 -2.74
CA PRO A 144 1.73 23.91 -1.99
C PRO A 144 2.13 24.98 -3.01
N ILE A 145 1.21 25.92 -3.27
CA ILE A 145 1.47 27.18 -3.96
C ILE A 145 2.02 28.17 -2.94
#